data_AF-A0A840YGQ9-F1
#
_entry.id   AF-A0A840YGQ9-F1
#
_cell.length_a   1.000
_cell.length_b   1.000
_cell.length_c   1.000
_cell.angle_alpha   90.00
_cell.angle_beta   90.00
_cell.angle_gamma   90.00
#
_symmetry.space_group_name_H-M   'P 1'
#
loop_
_entity.id
_entity.type
_entity.pdbx_description
1 polymer ?
#
loop_
_entity_poly.entity_id
_entity_poly.type
_entity_poly.pdbx_seq_one_letter_code
_entity_poly.pdbx_strand_id
1 'polypeptide(L)'
;MSYSAAIALRFSTQAIDLGGSIDFVDGADTILHIKPRPDRHLVVLNSYIFGNWGEELHIPLPAEAFSKPLSLVVSGTEEGVSVTVGDREPVEYQADPMRLLRADLRLSPFIEVLPTEDVPRSLTLAGQILAADLAHVRARLRFLDACQLAPSYLRDARLLLYIDGRLVRTHSLLPLPGQVTSQVAEVRFEFGPDVFVGEKMEAQLVLEFLGGEHCLDRRSIENHVIGAIEHCSEVMVSGFAANPILPGCPVMLDVFVGGRFEGTACADKERSDLTLVDPAFKACGFHFRFRNQLLLVPGTDLAVAVRPRDTGIELLNSPWQLSRSVPRDEVLAQMRLYATPLMQSMTQPECKSMHT
;
A
#
# COMPACT_ATOMS: atom_id res chain seq x y z
N MET A 1 -16.00 -26.01 -8.94
CA MET A 1 -16.45 -25.43 -7.66
C MET A 1 -17.24 -24.20 -8.05
N SER A 2 -18.55 -24.18 -7.83
CA SER A 2 -19.40 -23.04 -8.16
C SER A 2 -19.22 -21.94 -7.12
N TYR A 3 -18.71 -20.79 -7.54
CA TYR A 3 -18.66 -19.60 -6.69
C TYR A 3 -19.97 -18.83 -6.89
N SER A 4 -20.92 -18.98 -5.97
CA SER A 4 -22.12 -18.15 -5.96
C SER A 4 -21.93 -17.04 -4.93
N ALA A 5 -21.55 -15.85 -5.40
CA ALA A 5 -21.85 -14.63 -4.65
C ALA A 5 -23.04 -13.99 -5.35
N ALA A 6 -24.15 -13.88 -4.63
CA ALA A 6 -25.36 -13.22 -5.10
C ALA A 6 -25.48 -11.87 -4.41
N ILE A 7 -25.49 -10.79 -5.18
CA ILE A 7 -25.84 -9.47 -4.66
C ILE A 7 -27.29 -9.26 -5.02
N ALA A 8 -28.13 -9.21 -3.98
CA ALA A 8 -29.55 -8.96 -4.13
C ALA A 8 -29.92 -7.60 -3.56
N LEU A 9 -30.47 -6.75 -4.43
CA LEU A 9 -30.89 -5.40 -4.12
C LEU A 9 -32.39 -5.28 -4.37
N ARG A 10 -33.11 -4.55 -3.52
CA ARG A 10 -34.39 -3.97 -3.90
C ARG A 10 -34.18 -2.49 -4.12
N PHE A 11 -34.70 -1.93 -5.20
CA PHE A 11 -34.56 -0.50 -5.46
C PHE A 11 -35.81 0.14 -6.03
N SER A 12 -36.04 1.40 -5.67
CA SER A 12 -37.15 2.21 -6.20
C SER A 12 -36.69 3.03 -7.40
N THR A 13 -37.55 3.16 -8.42
CA THR A 13 -37.25 3.91 -9.64
C THR A 13 -37.95 5.27 -9.72
N GLN A 14 -38.56 5.74 -8.64
CA GLN A 14 -39.37 6.97 -8.60
C GLN A 14 -38.60 8.26 -8.94
N ALA A 15 -37.27 8.21 -9.05
CA ALA A 15 -36.41 9.33 -9.44
C ALA A 15 -35.59 9.09 -10.73
N ILE A 16 -35.84 8.01 -11.48
CA ILE A 16 -34.91 7.51 -12.53
C ILE A 16 -35.00 8.23 -13.88
N ASP A 17 -35.95 9.15 -14.10
CA ASP A 17 -35.90 10.06 -15.26
C ASP A 17 -34.59 10.88 -15.32
N LEU A 18 -33.80 10.87 -14.23
CA LEU A 18 -32.49 11.52 -14.10
C LEU A 18 -31.27 10.60 -14.33
N GLY A 19 -31.47 9.34 -14.72
CA GLY A 19 -30.38 8.48 -15.21
C GLY A 19 -29.58 7.73 -14.16
N GLY A 20 -30.24 7.16 -13.14
CA GLY A 20 -29.59 6.33 -12.14
C GLY A 20 -28.97 5.03 -12.70
N SER A 21 -27.86 4.58 -12.10
CA SER A 21 -27.14 3.34 -12.39
C SER A 21 -26.69 2.61 -11.13
N ILE A 22 -26.46 1.31 -11.31
CA ILE A 22 -25.82 0.40 -10.36
C ILE A 22 -24.58 -0.15 -11.07
N ASP A 23 -23.39 0.15 -10.56
CA ASP A 23 -22.13 -0.10 -11.24
C ASP A 23 -21.21 -1.00 -10.40
N PHE A 24 -20.68 -2.04 -11.02
CA PHE A 24 -19.63 -2.89 -10.47
C PHE A 24 -18.28 -2.44 -11.07
N VAL A 25 -17.48 -1.73 -10.29
CA VAL A 25 -16.24 -1.06 -10.77
C VAL A 25 -14.99 -1.77 -10.27
N ASP A 26 -14.06 -2.09 -11.18
CA ASP A 26 -12.75 -2.67 -10.86
C ASP A 26 -11.65 -1.77 -11.42
N GLY A 27 -11.07 -0.95 -10.54
CA GLY A 27 -10.12 0.10 -10.92
C GLY A 27 -10.77 1.19 -11.77
N ALA A 28 -10.34 1.30 -13.03
CA ALA A 28 -10.87 2.26 -14.00
C ALA A 28 -12.02 1.68 -14.85
N ASP A 29 -12.24 0.36 -14.80
CA ASP A 29 -13.23 -0.33 -15.61
C ASP A 29 -14.55 -0.47 -14.86
N THR A 30 -15.68 -0.41 -15.59
CA THR A 30 -16.99 -0.86 -15.08
C THR A 30 -17.29 -2.24 -15.65
N ILE A 31 -17.18 -3.27 -14.81
CA ILE A 31 -17.37 -4.67 -15.18
C ILE A 31 -18.83 -4.95 -15.56
N LEU A 32 -19.75 -4.36 -14.80
CA LEU A 32 -21.18 -4.45 -15.04
C LEU A 32 -21.84 -3.13 -14.66
N HIS A 33 -22.39 -2.44 -15.67
CA HIS A 33 -23.22 -1.27 -15.57
C HIS A 33 -24.67 -1.69 -15.74
N ILE A 34 -25.50 -1.44 -14.74
CA ILE A 34 -26.93 -1.77 -14.76
C ILE A 34 -27.70 -0.46 -14.71
N LYS A 35 -28.42 -0.16 -15.78
CA LYS A 35 -29.16 1.09 -15.94
C LYS A 35 -30.64 0.83 -16.21
N PRO A 36 -31.50 0.96 -15.19
CA PRO A 36 -32.94 0.99 -15.40
C PRO A 36 -33.31 2.18 -16.29
N ARG A 37 -34.14 1.94 -17.33
CA ARG A 37 -34.68 2.96 -18.24
C ARG A 37 -36.22 2.85 -18.25
N PRO A 38 -36.91 3.45 -17.25
CA PRO A 38 -38.37 3.39 -17.14
C PRO A 38 -39.08 3.94 -18.38
N ASP A 39 -38.53 4.98 -19.00
CA ASP A 39 -39.01 5.63 -20.23
C ASP A 39 -39.03 4.69 -21.45
N ARG A 40 -38.16 3.66 -21.45
CA ARG A 40 -38.07 2.63 -22.49
C ARG A 40 -38.53 1.27 -22.03
N HIS A 41 -39.06 1.17 -20.81
CA HIS A 41 -39.53 -0.05 -20.20
C HIS A 41 -38.50 -1.20 -20.25
N LEU A 42 -37.24 -0.91 -19.93
CA LEU A 42 -36.16 -1.90 -19.95
C LEU A 42 -35.06 -1.59 -18.93
N VAL A 43 -34.23 -2.59 -18.65
CA VAL A 43 -32.93 -2.41 -17.99
C VAL A 43 -31.83 -2.66 -19.02
N VAL A 44 -30.85 -1.77 -19.06
CA VAL A 44 -29.64 -1.94 -19.88
C VAL A 44 -28.53 -2.52 -19.02
N LEU A 45 -27.89 -3.58 -19.50
CA LEU A 45 -26.62 -4.08 -19.01
C LEU A 45 -25.52 -3.68 -19.99
N ASN A 46 -24.41 -3.16 -19.50
CA ASN A 46 -23.24 -2.88 -20.32
C ASN A 46 -21.95 -3.00 -19.48
N SER A 47 -20.80 -2.87 -20.11
CA SER A 47 -19.49 -2.77 -19.47
C SER A 47 -18.73 -1.59 -20.08
N TYR A 48 -17.89 -0.95 -19.28
CA TYR A 48 -17.00 0.13 -19.70
C TYR A 48 -15.56 -0.32 -19.47
N ILE A 49 -14.93 -0.87 -20.49
CA ILE A 49 -13.62 -1.53 -20.38
C ILE A 49 -12.60 -0.75 -21.22
N PHE A 50 -11.46 -0.41 -20.62
CA PHE A 50 -10.39 0.37 -21.27
C PHE A 50 -10.90 1.66 -21.94
N GLY A 51 -11.80 2.37 -21.27
CA GLY A 51 -12.32 3.65 -21.75
C GLY A 51 -13.44 3.58 -22.78
N ASN A 52 -13.99 2.39 -23.07
CA ASN A 52 -15.03 2.20 -24.09
C ASN A 52 -16.23 1.43 -23.54
N TRP A 53 -17.44 1.87 -23.91
CA TRP A 53 -18.67 1.13 -23.67
C TRP A 53 -18.79 -0.05 -24.63
N GLY A 54 -19.17 -1.21 -24.11
CA GLY A 54 -19.47 -2.40 -24.89
C GLY A 54 -20.85 -2.39 -25.53
N GLU A 55 -21.26 -3.56 -26.02
CA GLU A 55 -22.60 -3.79 -26.55
C GLU A 55 -23.63 -3.81 -25.40
N GLU A 56 -24.72 -3.06 -25.58
CA GLU A 56 -25.82 -3.02 -24.61
C GLU A 56 -26.66 -4.31 -24.71
N LEU A 57 -26.85 -4.99 -23.59
CA LEU A 57 -27.86 -6.04 -23.46
C LEU A 57 -29.12 -5.46 -22.81
N HIS A 58 -30.28 -5.70 -23.42
CA HIS A 58 -31.55 -5.11 -22.96
C HIS A 58 -32.45 -6.18 -22.33
N ILE A 59 -32.86 -5.94 -21.09
CA ILE A 59 -33.84 -6.76 -20.36
C ILE A 59 -35.18 -6.01 -20.38
N PRO A 60 -36.14 -6.38 -21.25
CA PRO A 60 -37.43 -5.71 -21.29
C PRO A 60 -38.24 -6.01 -20.03
N LEU A 61 -38.87 -4.98 -19.47
CA LEU A 61 -39.75 -5.08 -18.32
C LEU A 61 -41.12 -4.46 -18.65
N PRO A 62 -42.22 -4.94 -18.06
CA PRO A 62 -43.50 -4.25 -18.20
C PRO A 62 -43.42 -2.86 -17.55
N ALA A 63 -44.16 -1.88 -18.09
CA ALA A 63 -44.13 -0.50 -17.60
C ALA A 63 -44.46 -0.41 -16.10
N GLU A 64 -45.37 -1.27 -15.63
CA GLU A 64 -45.81 -1.35 -14.24
C GLU A 64 -44.69 -1.83 -13.29
N ALA A 65 -43.65 -2.50 -13.79
CA ALA A 65 -42.53 -2.95 -12.97
C ALA A 65 -41.78 -1.78 -12.31
N PHE A 66 -41.70 -0.63 -12.99
CA PHE A 66 -41.06 0.59 -12.50
C PHE A 66 -41.96 1.42 -11.57
N SER A 67 -43.21 1.01 -11.36
CA SER A 67 -44.08 1.63 -10.34
C SER A 67 -43.86 1.04 -8.94
N LYS A 68 -43.05 -0.01 -8.84
CA LYS A 68 -42.78 -0.77 -7.61
C LYS A 68 -41.27 -0.93 -7.43
N PRO A 69 -40.82 -1.25 -6.20
CA PRO A 69 -39.46 -1.71 -5.98
C PRO A 69 -39.11 -2.90 -6.87
N LEU A 70 -38.01 -2.82 -7.60
CA LEU A 70 -37.45 -3.92 -8.39
C LEU A 70 -36.46 -4.72 -7.56
N SER A 71 -36.52 -6.05 -7.64
CA SER A 71 -35.43 -6.92 -7.22
C SER A 71 -34.36 -6.96 -8.31
N LEU A 72 -33.10 -7.00 -7.91
CA LEU A 72 -31.97 -7.28 -8.77
C LEU A 72 -31.12 -8.32 -8.08
N VAL A 73 -30.81 -9.44 -8.74
CA VAL A 73 -29.86 -10.44 -8.27
C VAL A 73 -28.74 -10.57 -9.30
N VAL A 74 -27.50 -10.36 -8.89
CA VAL A 74 -26.32 -10.54 -9.73
C VAL A 74 -25.49 -11.68 -9.16
N SER A 75 -25.21 -12.70 -9.96
CA SER A 75 -24.44 -13.89 -9.55
C SER A 75 -23.32 -14.21 -10.53
N GLY A 76 -22.13 -14.56 -10.04
CA GLY A 76 -21.10 -15.18 -10.89
C GLY A 76 -21.45 -16.64 -11.22
N THR A 77 -21.22 -17.04 -12.47
CA THR A 77 -21.39 -18.43 -12.96
C THR A 77 -20.09 -18.93 -13.58
N GLU A 78 -20.03 -20.20 -13.97
CA GLU A 78 -18.86 -20.72 -14.73
C GLU A 78 -18.78 -20.13 -16.14
N GLU A 79 -19.90 -19.63 -16.67
CA GLU A 79 -20.02 -19.09 -18.04
C GLU A 79 -19.97 -17.56 -18.11
N GLY A 80 -20.13 -16.86 -16.98
CA GLY A 80 -20.10 -15.40 -16.92
C GLY A 80 -20.80 -14.84 -15.68
N VAL A 81 -21.68 -13.86 -15.89
CA VAL A 81 -22.47 -13.23 -14.83
C VAL A 81 -23.95 -13.38 -15.14
N SER A 82 -24.71 -13.97 -14.23
CA SER A 82 -26.15 -14.11 -14.33
C SER A 82 -26.84 -12.94 -13.64
N VAL A 83 -27.74 -12.24 -14.35
CA VAL A 83 -28.47 -11.07 -13.84
C VAL A 83 -29.97 -11.34 -13.89
N THR A 84 -30.62 -11.29 -12.73
CA THR A 84 -32.08 -11.42 -12.59
C THR A 84 -32.67 -10.08 -12.19
N VAL A 85 -33.71 -9.61 -12.87
CA VAL A 85 -34.39 -8.34 -12.55
C VAL A 85 -35.90 -8.57 -12.39
N GLY A 86 -36.45 -8.17 -11.25
CA GLY A 86 -37.85 -8.43 -10.91
C GLY A 86 -38.13 -9.92 -10.82
N ASP A 87 -39.22 -10.33 -11.47
CA ASP A 87 -39.65 -11.73 -11.59
C ASP A 87 -39.23 -12.36 -12.94
N ARG A 88 -38.25 -11.77 -13.64
CA ARG A 88 -37.74 -12.32 -14.91
C ARG A 88 -36.83 -13.52 -14.66
N GLU A 89 -36.72 -14.38 -15.67
CA GLU A 89 -35.68 -15.39 -15.70
C GLU A 89 -34.29 -14.73 -15.73
N PRO A 90 -33.27 -15.36 -15.14
CA PRO A 90 -31.89 -14.86 -15.18
C PRO A 90 -31.40 -14.69 -16.63
N VAL A 91 -30.65 -13.63 -16.88
CA VAL A 91 -30.01 -13.35 -18.16
C VAL A 91 -28.51 -13.43 -17.99
N GLU A 92 -27.85 -14.27 -18.79
CA GLU A 92 -26.39 -14.35 -18.81
C GLU A 92 -25.79 -13.14 -19.52
N TYR A 93 -24.86 -12.48 -18.84
CA TYR A 93 -24.08 -11.36 -19.31
C TYR A 93 -22.61 -11.74 -19.34
N GLN A 94 -21.95 -11.50 -20.48
CA GLN A 94 -20.55 -11.85 -20.66
C GLN A 94 -19.64 -10.84 -19.95
N ALA A 95 -19.37 -11.13 -18.67
CA ALA A 95 -18.39 -10.43 -17.86
C ALA A 95 -17.55 -11.45 -17.08
N ASP A 96 -16.34 -11.06 -16.67
CA ASP A 96 -15.47 -11.91 -15.87
C ASP A 96 -16.05 -12.03 -14.43
N PRO A 97 -16.53 -13.21 -14.01
CA PRO A 97 -17.13 -13.38 -12.69
C PRO A 97 -16.12 -13.12 -11.56
N MET A 98 -14.83 -13.40 -11.77
CA MET A 98 -13.79 -13.16 -10.76
C MET A 98 -13.50 -11.67 -10.59
N ARG A 99 -13.61 -10.87 -11.66
CA ARG A 99 -13.53 -9.41 -11.56
C ARG A 99 -14.77 -8.85 -10.88
N LEU A 100 -15.96 -9.37 -11.20
CA LEU A 100 -17.20 -8.96 -10.57
C LEU A 100 -17.15 -9.14 -9.03
N LEU A 101 -16.64 -10.28 -8.56
CA LEU A 101 -16.49 -10.58 -7.12
C LEU A 101 -15.57 -9.60 -6.37
N ARG A 102 -14.68 -8.92 -7.09
CA ARG A 102 -13.71 -7.96 -6.54
C ARG A 102 -14.11 -6.52 -6.79
N ALA A 103 -15.17 -6.30 -7.58
CA ALA A 103 -15.58 -4.98 -8.00
C ALA A 103 -16.28 -4.22 -6.86
N ASP A 104 -16.03 -2.93 -6.78
CA ASP A 104 -16.74 -2.00 -5.92
C ASP A 104 -18.16 -1.78 -6.44
N LEU A 105 -19.16 -1.93 -5.58
CA LEU A 105 -20.54 -1.54 -5.89
C LEU A 105 -20.70 -0.02 -5.73
N ARG A 106 -20.98 0.67 -6.83
CA ARG A 106 -21.34 2.09 -6.84
C ARG A 106 -22.80 2.25 -7.21
N LEU A 107 -23.50 3.02 -6.40
CA LEU A 107 -24.90 3.36 -6.62
C LEU A 107 -24.98 4.84 -6.96
N SER A 108 -25.62 5.17 -8.08
CA SER A 108 -25.98 6.55 -8.36
C SER A 108 -26.93 7.09 -7.28
N PRO A 109 -26.95 8.40 -7.00
CA PRO A 109 -27.75 9.00 -5.93
C PRO A 109 -29.27 8.84 -6.12
N PHE A 110 -29.72 8.40 -7.30
CA PHE A 110 -31.14 8.21 -7.63
C PHE A 110 -31.63 6.76 -7.41
N ILE A 111 -30.73 5.86 -6.98
CA ILE A 111 -31.08 4.49 -6.61
C ILE A 111 -31.26 4.44 -5.10
N GLU A 112 -32.52 4.38 -4.65
CA GLU A 112 -32.85 4.10 -3.26
C GLU A 112 -32.84 2.59 -3.05
N VAL A 113 -31.91 2.08 -2.24
CA VAL A 113 -31.87 0.66 -1.86
C VAL A 113 -32.83 0.43 -0.70
N LEU A 114 -33.75 -0.50 -0.90
CA LEU A 114 -34.76 -0.89 0.07
C LEU A 114 -34.35 -2.17 0.79
N PRO A 115 -34.74 -2.33 2.07
CA PRO A 115 -34.48 -3.55 2.81
C PRO A 115 -35.10 -4.78 2.12
N THR A 116 -34.33 -5.86 2.05
CA THR A 116 -34.79 -7.20 1.69
C THR A 116 -34.91 -8.03 2.96
N GLU A 117 -36.07 -8.61 3.22
CA GLU A 117 -36.28 -9.47 4.41
C GLU A 117 -35.52 -10.81 4.30
N ASP A 118 -35.23 -11.28 3.07
CA ASP A 118 -34.69 -12.62 2.80
C ASP A 118 -33.24 -12.66 2.28
N VAL A 119 -32.60 -11.51 2.09
CA VAL A 119 -31.20 -11.45 1.64
C VAL A 119 -30.37 -10.98 2.83
N PRO A 120 -29.33 -11.74 3.26
CA PRO A 120 -28.39 -11.27 4.26
C PRO A 120 -27.87 -9.93 3.75
N ARG A 121 -28.19 -8.84 4.46
CA ARG A 121 -27.72 -7.49 4.13
C ARG A 121 -26.24 -7.61 3.81
N SER A 122 -25.88 -7.43 2.54
CA SER A 122 -24.48 -7.43 2.15
C SER A 122 -23.85 -6.35 3.02
N LEU A 123 -22.94 -6.77 3.88
CA LEU A 123 -22.34 -5.91 4.86
C LEU A 123 -21.60 -4.83 4.06
N THR A 124 -22.18 -3.65 3.86
CA THR A 124 -21.48 -2.55 3.20
C THR A 124 -20.56 -1.90 4.23
N LEU A 125 -19.65 -2.71 4.75
CA LEU A 125 -18.48 -2.26 5.48
C LEU A 125 -17.46 -1.85 4.43
N ALA A 126 -17.24 -0.55 4.29
CA ALA A 126 -16.08 -0.07 3.57
C ALA A 126 -14.92 0.01 4.55
N GLY A 127 -13.74 -0.43 4.14
CA GLY A 127 -12.49 -0.17 4.84
C GLY A 127 -11.58 0.68 3.97
N GLN A 128 -10.76 1.52 4.59
CA GLN A 128 -9.73 2.28 3.90
C GLN A 128 -8.46 2.28 4.75
N ILE A 129 -7.34 1.88 4.17
CA ILE A 129 -6.01 2.01 4.76
C ILE A 129 -5.58 3.48 4.65
N LEU A 130 -5.68 4.18 5.78
CA LEU A 130 -5.29 5.58 5.90
C LEU A 130 -3.78 5.77 5.83
N ALA A 131 -3.01 4.82 6.37
CA ALA A 131 -1.56 4.82 6.37
C ALA A 131 -1.04 3.37 6.46
N ALA A 132 0.05 3.07 5.76
CA ALA A 132 0.73 1.79 5.80
C ALA A 132 2.24 2.06 5.76
N ASP A 133 2.93 1.81 6.87
CA ASP A 133 4.38 1.98 6.98
C ASP A 133 5.05 0.72 7.54
N LEU A 134 6.36 0.76 7.77
CA LEU A 134 7.13 -0.41 8.23
C LEU A 134 6.78 -0.88 9.65
N ALA A 135 6.04 -0.09 10.43
CA ALA A 135 5.71 -0.38 11.81
C ALA A 135 4.22 -0.66 12.03
N HIS A 136 3.34 -0.08 11.21
CA HIS A 136 1.91 -0.22 11.38
C HIS A 136 1.09 0.00 10.12
N VAL A 137 -0.15 -0.49 10.18
CA VAL A 137 -1.22 -0.14 9.25
C VAL A 137 -2.36 0.49 10.04
N ARG A 138 -2.75 1.71 9.65
CA ARG A 138 -3.93 2.39 10.20
C ARG A 138 -5.05 2.34 9.17
N ALA A 139 -6.18 1.79 9.57
CA ALA A 139 -7.36 1.69 8.73
C ALA A 139 -8.56 2.43 9.35
N ARG A 140 -9.44 2.92 8.50
CA ARG A 140 -10.74 3.46 8.85
C ARG A 140 -11.80 2.57 8.26
N LEU A 141 -12.70 2.11 9.10
CA LEU A 141 -13.88 1.36 8.72
C LEU A 141 -15.06 2.31 8.71
N ARG A 142 -15.90 2.21 7.68
CA ARG A 142 -17.18 2.90 7.59
C ARG A 142 -18.29 1.87 7.46
N PHE A 143 -19.25 1.95 8.37
CA PHE A 143 -20.47 1.16 8.32
C PHE A 143 -21.53 2.00 7.59
N LEU A 144 -21.73 1.72 6.31
CA LEU A 144 -22.60 2.55 5.47
C LEU A 144 -24.08 2.44 5.87
N ASP A 145 -24.51 1.29 6.39
CA ASP A 145 -25.86 1.07 6.92
C ASP A 145 -25.83 0.32 8.27
N ALA A 146 -25.22 0.95 9.28
CA ALA A 146 -25.16 0.39 10.65
C ALA A 146 -26.55 0.25 11.31
N CYS A 147 -27.61 0.82 10.72
CA CYS A 147 -28.95 0.70 11.24
C CYS A 147 -29.49 -0.72 11.00
N GLN A 148 -29.32 -1.61 11.99
CA GLN A 148 -29.94 -2.94 12.12
C GLN A 148 -29.24 -4.12 11.44
N LEU A 149 -27.91 -4.17 11.40
CA LEU A 149 -27.24 -5.47 11.24
C LEU A 149 -27.62 -6.35 12.45
N ALA A 150 -28.21 -7.52 12.21
CA ALA A 150 -28.45 -8.48 13.28
C ALA A 150 -27.08 -8.81 13.93
N PRO A 151 -26.91 -8.61 15.25
CA PRO A 151 -25.64 -8.79 15.95
C PRO A 151 -24.97 -10.16 15.73
N SER A 152 -25.74 -11.16 15.27
CA SER A 152 -25.27 -12.50 14.97
C SER A 152 -24.27 -12.60 13.83
N TYR A 153 -24.39 -11.80 12.76
CA TYR A 153 -23.48 -11.92 11.59
C TYR A 153 -22.10 -11.30 11.83
N LEU A 154 -22.04 -10.23 12.62
CA LEU A 154 -20.78 -9.62 13.02
C LEU A 154 -20.10 -10.38 14.16
N ARG A 155 -20.82 -11.31 14.84
CA ARG A 155 -20.33 -12.03 16.02
C ARG A 155 -18.97 -12.68 15.79
N ASP A 156 -18.81 -13.25 14.60
CA ASP A 156 -17.63 -13.98 14.19
C ASP A 156 -16.83 -13.25 13.10
N ALA A 157 -17.20 -12.01 12.76
CA ALA A 157 -16.50 -11.23 11.74
C ALA A 157 -15.14 -10.75 12.25
N ARG A 158 -14.12 -10.87 11.40
CA ARG A 158 -12.73 -10.54 11.71
C ARG A 158 -12.16 -9.67 10.62
N LEU A 159 -11.37 -8.69 11.02
CA LEU A 159 -10.46 -8.01 10.10
C LEU A 159 -9.14 -8.75 10.07
N LEU A 160 -8.72 -9.09 8.87
CA LEU A 160 -7.45 -9.71 8.56
C LEU A 160 -6.59 -8.67 7.88
N LEU A 161 -5.32 -8.57 8.30
CA LEU A 161 -4.32 -7.78 7.62
C LEU A 161 -3.31 -8.72 6.99
N TYR A 162 -3.20 -8.65 5.67
CA TYR A 162 -2.21 -9.37 4.89
C TYR A 162 -1.09 -8.41 4.45
N ILE A 163 0.14 -8.90 4.40
CA ILE A 163 1.30 -8.22 3.79
C ILE A 163 1.86 -9.16 2.72
N ASP A 164 1.86 -8.75 1.45
CA ASP A 164 2.24 -9.57 0.29
C ASP A 164 1.59 -10.97 0.32
N GLY A 165 0.29 -11.01 0.62
CA GLY A 165 -0.50 -12.25 0.67
C GLY A 165 -0.27 -13.13 1.91
N ARG A 166 0.55 -12.70 2.88
CA ARG A 166 0.74 -13.42 4.15
C ARG A 166 -0.12 -12.79 5.24
N LEU A 167 -0.90 -13.60 5.96
CA LEU A 167 -1.67 -13.12 7.09
C LEU A 167 -0.73 -12.70 8.23
N VAL A 168 -0.79 -11.43 8.61
CA VAL A 168 0.08 -10.83 9.62
C VAL A 168 -0.66 -10.57 10.93
N ARG A 169 -1.91 -10.10 10.86
CA ARG A 169 -2.74 -9.85 12.05
C ARG A 169 -4.20 -10.16 11.80
N THR A 170 -4.88 -10.50 12.89
CA THR A 170 -6.32 -10.68 12.96
C THR A 170 -6.87 -9.79 14.08
N HIS A 171 -7.93 -9.06 13.80
CA HIS A 171 -8.62 -8.20 14.76
C HIS A 171 -10.11 -8.57 14.78
N SER A 172 -10.64 -8.95 15.94
CA SER A 172 -12.08 -9.19 16.06
C SER A 172 -12.83 -7.86 15.98
N LEU A 173 -13.91 -7.81 15.22
CA LEU A 173 -14.77 -6.62 15.16
C LEU A 173 -15.65 -6.45 16.41
N LEU A 174 -15.61 -7.39 17.36
CA LEU A 174 -16.42 -7.34 18.57
C LEU A 174 -15.61 -7.57 19.86
N PRO A 175 -15.94 -6.84 20.94
CA PRO A 175 -16.74 -5.62 20.95
C PRO A 175 -15.82 -4.47 20.55
N LEU A 176 -15.99 -3.82 19.38
CA LEU A 176 -15.37 -2.51 19.19
C LEU A 176 -15.86 -1.63 20.36
N PRO A 177 -14.98 -1.24 21.30
CA PRO A 177 -15.41 -0.69 22.57
C PRO A 177 -15.85 0.75 22.33
N GLY A 178 -17.13 1.01 22.59
CA GLY A 178 -17.78 2.28 22.32
C GLY A 178 -19.04 2.03 21.51
N GLN A 179 -20.16 2.61 21.94
CA GLN A 179 -21.38 2.65 21.14
C GLN A 179 -20.99 2.95 19.69
N VAL A 180 -21.39 2.08 18.76
CA VAL A 180 -21.33 2.31 17.30
C VAL A 180 -22.34 3.42 16.96
N THR A 181 -22.26 4.55 17.65
CA THR A 181 -23.01 5.78 17.36
C THR A 181 -22.30 6.56 16.27
N SER A 182 -20.99 6.39 16.11
CA SER A 182 -20.27 6.84 14.91
C SER A 182 -20.27 5.70 13.89
N GLN A 183 -20.78 5.98 12.68
CA GLN A 183 -20.67 5.11 11.49
C GLN A 183 -19.23 4.80 11.07
N VAL A 184 -18.23 5.20 11.88
CA VAL A 184 -16.81 5.14 11.57
C VAL A 184 -16.07 4.59 12.77
N ALA A 185 -15.20 3.60 12.54
CA ALA A 185 -14.23 3.09 13.51
C ALA A 185 -12.83 3.18 12.91
N GLU A 186 -11.82 3.51 13.72
CA GLU A 186 -10.43 3.43 13.30
C GLU A 186 -9.75 2.24 13.99
N VAL A 187 -9.03 1.45 13.20
CA VAL A 187 -8.30 0.28 13.66
C VAL A 187 -6.83 0.48 13.34
N ARG A 188 -5.98 0.10 14.29
CA ARG A 188 -4.53 0.16 14.15
C ARG A 188 -3.96 -1.24 14.31
N PHE A 189 -3.18 -1.68 13.34
CA PHE A 189 -2.44 -2.92 13.37
C PHE A 189 -0.97 -2.61 13.59
N GLU A 190 -0.41 -3.03 14.72
CA GLU A 190 1.01 -2.90 15.01
C GLU A 190 1.74 -4.19 14.64
N PHE A 191 2.85 -4.05 13.94
CA PHE A 191 3.69 -5.17 13.57
C PHE A 191 4.55 -5.59 14.77
N GLY A 192 4.56 -6.90 15.04
CA GLY A 192 5.46 -7.47 16.02
C GLY A 192 6.86 -7.65 15.44
N PRO A 193 7.87 -7.92 16.27
CA PRO A 193 9.24 -8.15 15.82
C PRO A 193 9.41 -9.40 14.93
N ASP A 194 8.40 -10.26 14.89
CA ASP A 194 8.30 -11.48 14.09
C ASP A 194 7.76 -11.24 12.67
N VAL A 195 7.23 -10.05 12.39
CA VAL A 195 6.64 -9.71 11.11
C VAL A 195 7.69 -9.02 10.23
N PHE A 196 8.02 -9.65 9.11
CA PHE A 196 8.83 -9.02 8.07
C PHE A 196 7.96 -8.11 7.21
N VAL A 197 8.24 -6.81 7.24
CA VAL A 197 7.60 -5.80 6.39
C VAL A 197 8.67 -4.99 5.70
N GLY A 198 8.61 -4.95 4.38
CA GLY A 198 9.52 -4.19 3.53
C GLY A 198 8.82 -3.03 2.85
N GLU A 199 9.60 -2.09 2.36
CA GLU A 199 9.12 -1.03 1.49
C GLU A 199 8.48 -1.63 0.23
N LYS A 200 7.41 -1.00 -0.25
CA LYS A 200 6.64 -1.38 -1.44
C LYS A 200 5.86 -2.69 -1.35
N MET A 201 5.97 -3.44 -0.26
CA MET A 201 5.07 -4.57 0.02
C MET A 201 3.63 -4.09 0.02
N GLU A 202 2.69 -4.91 -0.43
CA GLU A 202 1.27 -4.60 -0.43
C GLU A 202 0.64 -4.98 0.91
N ALA A 203 0.10 -3.99 1.62
CA ALA A 203 -0.83 -4.20 2.71
C ALA A 203 -2.24 -4.36 2.17
N GLN A 204 -2.90 -5.46 2.54
CA GLN A 204 -4.28 -5.76 2.15
C GLN A 204 -5.13 -5.94 3.39
N LEU A 205 -6.16 -5.10 3.53
CA LEU A 205 -7.16 -5.20 4.59
C LEU A 205 -8.32 -6.05 4.09
N VAL A 206 -8.63 -7.13 4.80
CA VAL A 206 -9.65 -8.10 4.43
C VAL A 206 -10.64 -8.27 5.57
N LEU A 207 -11.92 -8.34 5.25
CA LEU A 207 -12.99 -8.74 6.16
C LEU A 207 -13.30 -10.22 5.97
N GLU A 208 -13.11 -11.03 6.99
CA GLU A 208 -13.56 -12.42 7.05
C GLU A 208 -14.90 -12.48 7.80
N PHE A 209 -15.90 -13.14 7.22
CA PHE A 209 -17.18 -13.46 7.86
C PHE A 209 -17.72 -14.80 7.33
N LEU A 210 -18.90 -15.23 7.79
CA LEU A 210 -19.50 -16.52 7.40
C LEU A 210 -19.66 -16.72 5.87
N GLY A 211 -19.64 -15.64 5.08
CA GLY A 211 -19.71 -15.65 3.62
C GLY A 211 -18.36 -15.70 2.89
N GLY A 212 -17.24 -15.74 3.62
CA GLY A 212 -15.88 -15.75 3.06
C GLY A 212 -15.07 -14.49 3.39
N GLU A 213 -14.01 -14.29 2.62
CA GLU A 213 -13.11 -13.15 2.73
C GLU A 213 -13.44 -12.08 1.68
N HIS A 214 -13.50 -10.83 2.11
CA HIS A 214 -13.74 -9.67 1.24
C HIS A 214 -12.63 -8.63 1.43
N CYS A 215 -11.92 -8.31 0.35
CA CYS A 215 -10.87 -7.29 0.37
C CYS A 215 -11.49 -5.91 0.50
N LEU A 216 -11.18 -5.20 1.59
CA LEU A 216 -11.67 -3.86 1.85
C LEU A 216 -10.81 -2.78 1.20
N ASP A 217 -9.48 -2.91 1.27
CA ASP A 217 -8.56 -1.95 0.67
C ASP A 217 -7.17 -2.57 0.49
N ARG A 218 -6.37 -1.97 -0.39
CA ARG A 218 -4.97 -2.29 -0.63
C ARG A 218 -4.13 -1.02 -0.63
N ARG A 219 -2.94 -1.10 -0.04
CA ARG A 219 -1.99 0.00 -0.08
C ARG A 219 -0.57 -0.50 -0.04
N SER A 220 0.30 0.14 -0.82
CA SER A 220 1.73 -0.10 -0.74
C SER A 220 2.29 0.45 0.57
N ILE A 221 3.17 -0.31 1.23
CA ILE A 221 3.88 0.12 2.42
C ILE A 221 4.89 1.19 2.02
N GLU A 222 4.69 2.39 2.54
CA GLU A 222 5.53 3.55 2.31
C GLU A 222 6.53 3.71 3.47
N ASN A 223 7.78 4.00 3.15
CA ASN A 223 8.75 4.39 4.16
C ASN A 223 8.72 5.92 4.29
N HIS A 224 8.21 6.41 5.41
CA HIS A 224 8.16 7.84 5.73
C HIS A 224 9.31 8.31 6.61
N VAL A 225 10.31 7.45 6.86
CA VAL A 225 11.47 7.84 7.65
C VAL A 225 12.21 8.96 6.94
N ILE A 226 12.35 10.09 7.64
CA ILE A 226 13.22 11.19 7.28
C ILE A 226 14.43 11.17 8.19
N GLY A 227 15.56 11.65 7.72
CA GLY A 227 16.77 11.73 8.54
C GLY A 227 17.97 12.19 7.72
N ALA A 228 19.04 12.50 8.43
CA ALA A 228 20.29 12.92 7.83
C ALA A 228 21.48 12.40 8.65
N ILE A 229 22.58 12.10 7.95
CA ILE A 229 23.91 12.09 8.55
C ILE A 229 24.34 13.54 8.72
N GLU A 230 24.73 13.91 9.95
CA GLU A 230 25.21 15.25 10.27
C GLU A 230 26.70 15.25 10.56
N HIS A 231 27.21 14.14 11.09
CA HIS A 231 28.62 13.97 11.39
C HIS A 231 29.07 12.55 11.09
N CYS A 232 30.18 12.42 10.38
CA CYS A 232 30.83 11.15 10.12
C CYS A 232 32.35 11.33 10.24
N SER A 233 32.98 10.41 10.97
CA SER A 233 34.43 10.37 11.22
C SER A 233 34.94 8.94 11.12
N GLU A 234 36.23 8.72 11.33
CA GLU A 234 36.82 7.37 11.39
C GLU A 234 36.36 6.54 12.60
N VAL A 235 35.75 7.18 13.61
CA VAL A 235 35.41 6.53 14.89
C VAL A 235 33.90 6.36 15.05
N MET A 236 33.11 7.25 14.48
CA MET A 236 31.66 7.21 14.61
C MET A 236 30.94 7.93 13.48
N VAL A 237 29.66 7.56 13.31
CA VAL A 237 28.67 8.30 12.53
C VAL A 237 27.50 8.69 13.44
N SER A 238 26.96 9.89 13.25
CA SER A 238 25.80 10.40 13.98
C SER A 238 24.94 11.32 13.14
N GLY A 239 23.69 11.44 13.56
CA GLY A 239 22.70 12.29 12.91
C GLY A 239 21.34 12.13 13.58
N PHE A 240 20.28 12.21 12.78
CA PHE A 240 18.92 11.94 13.24
C PHE A 240 18.13 11.13 12.22
N ALA A 241 17.13 10.40 12.70
CA ALA A 241 16.12 9.76 11.88
C ALA A 241 14.79 9.70 12.65
N ALA A 242 13.70 10.12 12.00
CA ALA A 242 12.37 10.15 12.58
C ALA A 242 11.35 9.65 11.57
N ASN A 243 10.26 9.05 12.06
CA ASN A 243 9.07 8.79 11.26
C ASN A 243 8.02 9.86 11.64
N PRO A 244 7.68 10.82 10.75
CA PRO A 244 6.69 11.85 11.03
C PRO A 244 5.29 11.30 11.35
N ILE A 245 4.99 10.08 10.91
CA ILE A 245 3.71 9.41 11.22
C ILE A 245 3.72 8.83 12.64
N LEU A 246 4.89 8.43 13.13
CA LEU A 246 5.11 7.86 14.45
C LEU A 246 6.25 8.56 15.21
N PRO A 247 6.10 9.87 15.52
CA PRO A 247 7.24 10.68 15.92
C PRO A 247 7.81 10.32 17.31
N GLY A 248 7.11 9.50 18.10
CA GLY A 248 7.59 8.96 19.38
C GLY A 248 8.21 7.56 19.31
N CYS A 249 8.23 6.93 18.13
CA CYS A 249 8.79 5.59 17.96
C CYS A 249 10.23 5.69 17.44
N PRO A 250 11.23 5.15 18.16
CA PRO A 250 12.61 5.15 17.68
C PRO A 250 12.76 4.41 16.34
N VAL A 251 13.57 4.97 15.45
CA VAL A 251 13.90 4.35 14.17
C VAL A 251 15.18 3.52 14.31
N MET A 252 15.13 2.25 13.94
CA MET A 252 16.34 1.42 13.84
C MET A 252 17.06 1.71 12.52
N LEU A 253 18.38 1.85 12.57
CA LEU A 253 19.22 2.21 11.44
C LEU A 253 20.31 1.16 11.24
N ASP A 254 20.50 0.70 10.01
CA ASP A 254 21.64 -0.12 9.59
C ASP A 254 22.77 0.77 9.08
N VAL A 255 23.98 0.51 9.55
CA VAL A 255 25.19 1.25 9.15
C VAL A 255 26.07 0.36 8.28
N PHE A 256 26.45 0.89 7.12
CA PHE A 256 27.30 0.22 6.14
C PHE A 256 28.58 1.02 5.87
N VAL A 257 29.70 0.32 5.71
CA VAL A 257 30.99 0.90 5.36
C VAL A 257 31.54 0.19 4.13
N GLY A 258 31.76 0.93 3.03
CA GLY A 258 32.14 0.35 1.75
C GLY A 258 31.14 -0.71 1.24
N GLY A 259 29.85 -0.54 1.56
CA GLY A 259 28.78 -1.50 1.23
C GLY A 259 28.68 -2.71 2.16
N ARG A 260 29.58 -2.88 3.13
CA ARG A 260 29.51 -3.96 4.13
C ARG A 260 28.73 -3.50 5.36
N PHE A 261 27.83 -4.35 5.86
CA PHE A 261 27.11 -4.10 7.10
C PHE A 261 28.04 -4.14 8.32
N GLU A 262 28.03 -3.07 9.12
CA GLU A 262 28.87 -2.92 10.32
C GLU A 262 28.07 -3.06 11.63
N GLY A 263 26.80 -2.69 11.64
CA GLY A 263 25.93 -2.84 12.79
C GLY A 263 24.68 -1.97 12.74
N THR A 264 23.93 -1.97 13.84
CA THR A 264 22.70 -1.19 13.98
C THR A 264 22.82 -0.07 15.01
N ALA A 265 22.10 1.02 14.78
CA ALA A 265 21.90 2.12 15.72
C ALA A 265 20.41 2.35 15.96
N CYS A 266 20.05 2.83 17.15
CA CYS A 266 18.70 3.26 17.48
C CYS A 266 18.66 4.79 17.49
N ALA A 267 17.70 5.39 16.78
CA ALA A 267 17.46 6.82 16.77
C ALA A 267 16.55 7.20 17.95
N ASP A 268 17.09 7.15 19.16
CA ASP A 268 16.38 7.41 20.43
C ASP A 268 17.04 8.49 21.30
N LYS A 269 18.07 9.17 20.76
CA LYS A 269 18.86 10.17 21.49
C LYS A 269 18.17 11.52 21.45
N GLU A 270 18.27 12.25 22.55
CA GLU A 270 17.61 13.55 22.68
C GLU A 270 18.20 14.59 21.72
N ARG A 271 17.32 15.29 21.01
CA ARG A 271 17.62 16.33 20.03
C ARG A 271 16.72 17.54 20.25
N SER A 272 17.09 18.33 21.27
CA SER A 272 16.32 19.53 21.64
C SER A 272 16.21 20.54 20.50
N ASP A 273 17.20 20.61 19.60
CA ASP A 273 17.20 21.46 18.42
C ASP A 273 16.11 21.07 17.41
N LEU A 274 15.80 19.78 17.28
CA LEU A 274 14.76 19.28 16.37
C LEU A 274 13.34 19.48 16.89
N THR A 275 13.17 19.81 18.19
CA THR A 275 11.86 20.17 18.75
C THR A 275 11.29 21.46 18.15
N LEU A 276 12.13 22.30 17.54
CA LEU A 276 11.71 23.49 16.80
C LEU A 276 11.04 23.16 15.47
N VAL A 277 11.36 22.00 14.88
CA VAL A 277 10.75 21.50 13.64
C VAL A 277 9.45 20.77 13.96
N ASP A 278 9.52 19.83 14.89
CA ASP A 278 8.37 19.12 15.44
C ASP A 278 8.66 18.76 16.91
N PRO A 279 7.82 19.21 17.88
CA PRO A 279 8.01 18.88 19.29
C PRO A 279 8.12 17.38 19.59
N ALA A 280 7.53 16.53 18.73
CA ALA A 280 7.58 15.09 18.89
C ALA A 280 8.93 14.48 18.46
N PHE A 281 9.77 15.21 17.71
CA PHE A 281 11.13 14.79 17.35
C PHE A 281 12.17 14.97 18.46
N LYS A 282 11.72 15.03 19.72
CA LYS A 282 12.61 15.18 20.87
C LYS A 282 13.64 14.06 20.98
N ALA A 283 13.31 12.83 20.59
CA ALA A 283 14.16 11.64 20.79
C ALA A 283 14.39 10.87 19.49
N CYS A 284 15.01 11.53 18.49
CA CYS A 284 15.25 10.97 17.16
C CYS A 284 16.73 11.03 16.72
N GLY A 285 17.65 11.40 17.62
CA GLY A 285 19.08 11.39 17.33
C GLY A 285 19.67 9.97 17.38
N PHE A 286 20.74 9.72 16.64
CA PHE A 286 21.50 8.46 16.74
C PHE A 286 23.00 8.70 16.80
N HIS A 287 23.69 7.77 17.46
CA HIS A 287 25.16 7.67 17.43
C HIS A 287 25.53 6.20 17.21
N PHE A 288 26.40 5.95 16.24
CA PHE A 288 26.98 4.63 15.99
C PHE A 288 28.50 4.73 16.03
N ARG A 289 29.12 4.01 16.97
CA ARG A 289 30.57 3.91 17.08
C ARG A 289 31.03 2.66 16.36
N PHE A 290 31.99 2.80 15.45
CA PHE A 290 32.56 1.65 14.75
C PHE A 290 33.31 0.76 15.76
N ARG A 291 33.21 -0.56 15.59
CA ARG A 291 33.90 -1.52 16.48
C ARG A 291 35.41 -1.35 16.41
N ASN A 292 35.92 -1.10 15.20
CA ASN A 292 37.29 -0.74 14.94
C ASN A 292 37.32 0.65 14.32
N GLN A 293 38.35 1.44 14.64
CA GLN A 293 38.58 2.68 13.91
C GLN A 293 38.72 2.36 12.42
N LEU A 294 37.99 3.09 11.59
CA LEU A 294 38.04 2.92 10.15
C LEU A 294 39.45 3.32 9.67
N LEU A 295 40.13 2.37 9.03
CA LEU A 295 41.45 2.63 8.44
C LEU A 295 41.25 3.30 7.08
N LEU A 296 41.42 4.62 7.05
CA LEU A 296 41.45 5.37 5.80
C LEU A 296 42.82 5.24 5.15
N VAL A 297 42.88 4.47 4.07
CA VAL A 297 44.08 4.38 3.24
C VAL A 297 44.25 5.71 2.49
N PRO A 298 45.42 6.37 2.56
CA PRO A 298 45.68 7.61 1.81
C PRO A 298 45.34 7.43 0.32
N GLY A 299 44.53 8.33 -0.24
CA GLY A 299 44.10 8.29 -1.63
C GLY A 299 42.89 7.39 -1.92
N THR A 300 42.29 6.77 -0.91
CA THR A 300 41.05 5.98 -1.06
C THR A 300 39.90 6.67 -0.34
N ASP A 301 38.79 6.85 -1.05
CA ASP A 301 37.54 7.31 -0.45
C ASP A 301 36.80 6.13 0.18
N LEU A 302 36.32 6.32 1.41
CA LEU A 302 35.51 5.35 2.12
C LEU A 302 34.09 5.88 2.29
N ALA A 303 33.13 5.18 1.68
CA ALA A 303 31.72 5.51 1.77
C ALA A 303 31.09 4.92 3.05
N VAL A 304 30.43 5.75 3.85
CA VAL A 304 29.62 5.34 5.00
C VAL A 304 28.15 5.60 4.67
N ALA A 305 27.34 4.56 4.61
CA ALA A 305 25.91 4.68 4.38
C ALA A 305 25.11 4.36 5.65
N VAL A 306 24.03 5.09 5.87
CA VAL A 306 23.08 4.85 6.96
C VAL A 306 21.69 4.74 6.37
N ARG A 307 20.99 3.65 6.68
CA ARG A 307 19.66 3.32 6.14
C ARG A 307 18.72 2.98 7.28
N PRO A 308 17.43 3.34 7.22
CA PRO A 308 16.42 2.69 8.04
C PRO A 308 16.49 1.18 7.85
N ARG A 309 16.43 0.44 8.94
CA ARG A 309 16.57 -1.02 8.95
C ARG A 309 15.54 -1.66 8.03
N ASP A 310 15.96 -2.70 7.30
CA ASP A 310 15.13 -3.44 6.34
C ASP A 310 14.64 -2.59 5.16
N THR A 311 15.32 -1.48 4.86
CA THR A 311 15.01 -0.62 3.72
C THR A 311 16.23 -0.40 2.81
N GLY A 312 15.94 -0.10 1.55
CA GLY A 312 16.96 0.33 0.58
C GLY A 312 17.24 1.85 0.59
N ILE A 313 16.52 2.61 1.42
CA ILE A 313 16.55 4.06 1.42
C ILE A 313 17.72 4.55 2.27
N GLU A 314 18.49 5.48 1.72
CA GLU A 314 19.58 6.13 2.41
C GLU A 314 19.10 7.44 3.06
N LEU A 315 19.61 7.74 4.25
CA LEU A 315 19.36 9.04 4.88
C LEU A 315 19.96 10.18 4.04
N LEU A 316 19.53 11.41 4.27
CA LEU A 316 20.16 12.57 3.65
C LEU A 316 21.66 12.62 4.03
N ASN A 317 22.52 12.99 3.08
CA ASN A 317 23.99 12.92 3.19
C ASN A 317 24.57 11.50 3.35
N SER A 318 23.79 10.46 3.05
CA SER A 318 24.28 9.10 2.80
C SER A 318 24.33 8.81 1.30
N PRO A 319 25.41 8.20 0.77
CA PRO A 319 26.60 7.80 1.51
C PRO A 319 27.48 9.02 1.81
N TRP A 320 28.02 9.08 3.02
CA TRP A 320 29.01 10.09 3.41
C TRP A 320 30.41 9.62 2.99
N GLN A 321 31.15 10.46 2.28
CA GLN A 321 32.52 10.13 1.86
C GLN A 321 33.54 10.59 2.90
N LEU A 322 34.34 9.65 3.38
CA LEU A 322 35.51 9.93 4.22
C LEU A 322 36.77 9.77 3.38
N SER A 323 37.59 10.82 3.34
CA SER A 323 38.89 10.79 2.68
C SER A 323 39.95 11.38 3.60
N ARG A 324 41.13 10.76 3.64
CA ARG A 324 42.32 11.40 4.20
C ARG A 324 42.97 12.20 3.10
N SER A 325 43.07 13.51 3.31
CA SER A 325 43.93 14.34 2.48
C SER A 325 45.35 13.79 2.55
N VAL A 326 45.89 13.34 1.42
CA VAL A 326 47.31 13.03 1.33
C VAL A 326 48.06 14.36 1.39
N PRO A 327 49.00 14.57 2.32
CA PRO A 327 49.83 15.75 2.33
C PRO A 327 50.43 15.97 0.95
N ARG A 328 50.41 17.22 0.45
CA ARG A 328 50.90 17.54 -0.90
C ARG A 328 52.30 17.00 -1.16
N ASP A 329 53.15 17.00 -0.15
CA ASP A 329 54.53 16.51 -0.24
C ASP A 329 54.60 14.99 -0.37
N GLU A 330 53.70 14.24 0.26
CA GLU A 330 53.59 12.79 0.08
C GLU A 330 53.03 12.44 -1.30
N VAL A 331 52.07 13.21 -1.81
CA VAL A 331 51.58 13.08 -3.20
C VAL A 331 52.74 13.29 -4.17
N LEU A 332 53.52 14.37 -3.99
CA LEU A 332 54.68 14.66 -4.82
C LEU A 332 55.78 13.59 -4.70
N ALA A 333 56.01 13.04 -3.51
CA ALA A 333 56.96 11.96 -3.28
C ALA A 333 56.51 10.65 -3.97
N GLN A 334 55.24 10.28 -3.86
CA GLN A 334 54.67 9.13 -4.57
C GLN A 334 54.72 9.34 -6.09
N MET A 335 54.33 10.52 -6.59
CA MET A 335 54.42 10.83 -8.02
C MET A 335 55.86 10.74 -8.54
N ARG A 336 56.86 11.18 -7.77
CA ARG A 336 58.28 11.03 -8.13
C ARG A 336 58.70 9.55 -8.17
N LEU A 337 58.27 8.75 -7.20
CA LEU A 337 58.53 7.31 -7.17
C LEU A 337 57.95 6.59 -8.40
N TYR A 338 56.72 6.93 -8.81
CA TYR A 338 56.10 6.36 -10.02
C TYR A 338 56.66 6.92 -11.34
N ALA A 339 57.17 8.15 -11.35
CA ALA A 339 57.81 8.73 -12.54
C ALA A 339 59.22 8.21 -12.79
N THR A 340 59.92 7.71 -11.75
CA THR A 340 61.32 7.29 -11.84
C THR A 340 61.54 6.10 -12.82
N PRO A 341 60.74 5.03 -12.80
CA PRO A 341 60.87 3.94 -13.78
C PRO A 341 60.56 4.38 -15.21
N LEU A 342 59.58 5.28 -15.39
CA LEU A 342 59.17 5.81 -16.70
C LEU A 342 60.27 6.66 -17.35
N MET A 343 60.99 7.46 -16.55
CA MET A 343 62.14 8.21 -17.06
C MET A 343 63.35 7.32 -17.35
N GLN A 344 63.58 6.26 -16.57
CA GLN A 344 64.67 5.31 -16.83
C GLN A 344 64.45 4.48 -18.12
N SER A 345 63.20 4.17 -18.48
CA SER A 345 62.90 3.51 -19.77
C SER A 345 63.07 4.40 -21.00
N MET A 346 63.06 5.73 -20.83
CA MET A 346 63.25 6.67 -21.95
C MET A 346 64.72 7.04 -22.22
N THR A 347 65.63 6.71 -21.29
CA THR A 347 67.06 7.05 -21.41
C THR A 347 67.96 5.89 -21.85
N GLN A 348 67.41 4.70 -22.16
CA GLN A 348 68.20 3.69 -22.86
C GLN A 348 68.15 3.99 -24.37
N PRO A 349 69.23 4.53 -24.98
CA PRO A 349 69.31 4.59 -26.43
C PRO A 349 69.25 3.16 -26.96
N GLU A 350 68.30 2.87 -27.85
CA GLU A 350 68.32 1.66 -28.66
C GLU A 350 69.60 1.68 -29.51
N CYS A 351 70.71 1.20 -28.96
CA CYS A 351 71.88 0.80 -29.74
C CYS A 351 71.49 -0.45 -30.51
N LYS A 352 70.76 -0.27 -31.62
CA LYS A 352 70.62 -1.26 -32.67
C LYS A 352 71.99 -1.41 -33.34
N SER A 353 72.80 -2.34 -32.84
CA SER A 353 73.96 -2.84 -33.55
C SER A 353 73.48 -3.53 -34.83
N MET A 354 73.56 -2.84 -35.96
CA MET A 354 73.56 -3.47 -37.27
C MET A 354 74.85 -4.27 -37.40
N HIS A 355 74.77 -5.59 -37.28
CA HIS A 355 75.78 -6.49 -37.82
C HIS A 355 75.28 -7.06 -39.14
N THR A 356 76.00 -6.69 -40.19
CA THR A 356 76.04 -7.26 -41.54
C THR A 356 76.60 -8.66 -41.57
#